data_AF-A0A397VXZ7-F1
#
_entry.id   AF-A0A397VXZ7-F1
#
_cell.length_a   1.000
_cell.length_b   1.000
_cell.length_c   1.000
_cell.angle_alpha   90.00
_cell.angle_beta   90.00
_cell.angle_gamma   90.00
#
_symmetry.space_group_name_H-M   'P 1'
#
loop_
_entity.id
_entity.type
_entity.pdbx_description
1 polymer ?
#
loop_
_entity_poly.entity_id
_entity_poly.type
_entity_poly.pdbx_seq_one_letter_code
_entity_poly.pdbx_strand_id
1 'polypeptide(L)'
;MALKFFEKLSNNYLELLDDKEDFNIDIGKDENNIKTLNLKHVYIQQFEVIIKYIYGGIFLLEKHDASFIFELMLISYEFLLDELAKQLQTHLIEKEAHWLLLHFNRIYKKSFQNNKFQDLQNWCNGILVKYPSKIFDSEEFFTLQENALVSLISRDDLQMKK
;
A
#
# COMPACT_ATOMS: atom_id res chain seq x y z
N MET A 1 -3.08 13.82 13.67
CA MET A 1 -1.82 14.46 13.22
C MET A 1 -2.00 14.89 11.77
N ALA A 2 -1.63 16.11 11.43
CA ALA A 2 -1.69 16.64 10.07
C ALA A 2 -0.33 16.43 9.37
N LEU A 3 -0.34 15.80 8.20
CA LEU A 3 0.85 15.66 7.34
C LEU A 3 1.04 16.96 6.55
N LYS A 4 2.28 17.42 6.30
CA LYS A 4 2.56 18.70 5.60
C LYS A 4 2.88 18.49 4.12
N PHE A 5 2.82 19.58 3.34
CA PHE A 5 3.16 19.64 1.91
C PHE A 5 4.67 19.44 1.70
N PHE A 6 5.07 18.70 0.67
CA PHE A 6 6.48 18.36 0.42
C PHE A 6 6.90 18.54 -1.05
N GLU A 7 8.16 18.94 -1.27
CA GLU A 7 8.74 19.41 -2.54
C GLU A 7 8.62 18.41 -3.72
N LYS A 8 8.46 17.11 -3.44
CA LYS A 8 8.44 16.07 -4.48
C LYS A 8 7.09 15.90 -5.20
N LEU A 9 6.02 16.48 -4.66
CA LEU A 9 4.66 16.28 -5.18
C LEU A 9 4.50 16.70 -6.64
N SER A 10 5.19 17.77 -7.06
CA SER A 10 5.16 18.27 -8.44
C SER A 10 5.77 17.27 -9.43
N ASN A 11 6.84 16.56 -9.04
CA ASN A 11 7.52 15.62 -9.91
C ASN A 11 6.71 14.32 -10.04
N ASN A 12 6.14 13.83 -8.93
CA ASN A 12 5.33 12.61 -8.93
C ASN A 12 4.09 12.73 -9.84
N TYR A 13 3.49 13.92 -9.93
CA TYR A 13 2.34 14.16 -10.81
C TYR A 13 2.71 14.14 -12.30
N LEU A 14 3.88 14.70 -12.65
CA LEU A 14 4.35 14.66 -14.03
C LEU A 14 4.68 13.22 -14.46
N GLU A 15 5.31 12.44 -13.58
CA GLU A 15 5.59 11.01 -13.81
C GLU A 15 4.30 10.21 -13.99
N LEU A 16 3.30 10.39 -13.12
CA LEU A 16 1.99 9.72 -13.24
C LEU A 16 1.30 9.99 -14.59
N LEU A 17 1.49 11.18 -15.17
CA LEU A 17 0.89 11.54 -16.45
C LEU A 17 1.71 11.08 -17.66
N ASP A 18 2.98 10.76 -17.49
CA ASP A 18 3.89 10.36 -18.58
C ASP A 18 3.97 8.83 -18.73
N ASP A 19 3.78 8.08 -17.64
CA ASP A 19 3.75 6.62 -17.65
C ASP A 19 2.54 6.07 -18.39
N LYS A 20 2.81 5.16 -19.35
CA LYS A 20 1.78 4.56 -20.22
C LYS A 20 1.28 3.20 -19.76
N GLU A 21 2.02 2.49 -18.92
CA GLU A 21 1.67 1.15 -18.46
C GLU A 21 2.34 0.96 -17.10
N ASP A 22 1.58 0.80 -16.02
CA ASP A 22 2.03 0.01 -14.84
C ASP A 22 1.06 -0.01 -13.64
N PHE A 23 -0.04 0.76 -13.66
CA PHE A 23 -1.04 0.70 -12.60
C PHE A 23 -2.44 0.45 -13.17
N ASN A 24 -3.43 0.14 -12.33
CA ASN A 24 -4.84 -0.10 -12.70
C ASN A 24 -5.56 1.16 -13.26
N ILE A 25 -4.82 2.04 -13.94
CA ILE A 25 -5.16 3.36 -14.42
C ILE A 25 -4.99 3.33 -15.94
N ASP A 26 -6.11 3.30 -16.67
CA ASP A 26 -6.04 3.45 -18.14
C ASP A 26 -6.03 4.94 -18.48
N ILE A 27 -5.01 5.39 -19.23
CA ILE A 27 -4.87 6.78 -19.68
C ILE A 27 -5.27 6.90 -21.15
N GLY A 28 -6.42 7.52 -21.40
CA GLY A 28 -6.85 7.91 -22.75
C GLY A 28 -6.52 9.36 -23.05
N LYS A 29 -6.23 9.70 -24.31
CA LYS A 29 -6.04 11.10 -24.76
C LYS A 29 -6.99 11.39 -25.91
N ASP A 30 -7.72 12.50 -25.83
CA ASP A 30 -8.61 12.95 -26.90
C ASP A 30 -7.95 13.97 -27.86
N GLU A 31 -8.69 14.37 -28.90
CA GLU A 31 -8.26 15.34 -29.91
C GLU A 31 -7.96 16.74 -29.32
N ASN A 32 -8.50 17.04 -28.13
CA ASN A 32 -8.31 18.31 -27.43
C ASN A 32 -7.15 18.27 -26.41
N ASN A 33 -6.34 17.21 -26.42
CA ASN A 33 -5.29 16.94 -25.45
C ASN A 33 -5.77 16.73 -24.00
N ILE A 34 -7.06 16.44 -23.79
CA ILE A 34 -7.58 16.05 -22.47
C ILE A 34 -7.15 14.61 -22.20
N LYS A 35 -6.49 14.40 -21.05
CA LYS A 35 -6.15 13.06 -20.55
C LYS A 35 -7.27 12.56 -19.62
N THR A 36 -7.85 11.41 -19.93
CA THR A 36 -8.87 10.75 -19.12
C THR A 36 -8.23 9.60 -18.35
N LEU A 37 -8.40 9.60 -17.04
CA LEU A 37 -7.90 8.58 -16.12
C LEU A 37 -9.07 7.66 -15.71
N ASN A 38 -9.04 6.39 -16.12
CA ASN A 38 -10.01 5.40 -15.67
C ASN A 38 -9.44 4.59 -14.50
N LEU A 39 -9.95 4.86 -13.31
CA LEU A 39 -9.55 4.20 -12.06
C LEU A 39 -10.50 3.04 -11.74
N LYS A 40 -10.08 1.80 -12.01
CA LYS A 40 -10.99 0.63 -11.86
C LYS A 40 -11.22 0.21 -10.41
N HIS A 41 -10.29 0.52 -9.50
CA HIS A 41 -10.29 -0.01 -8.13
C HIS A 41 -10.12 1.06 -7.04
N VAL A 42 -10.53 2.30 -7.32
CA VAL A 42 -10.42 3.44 -6.39
C VAL A 42 -11.81 3.97 -6.09
N TYR A 43 -12.24 3.97 -4.83
CA TYR A 43 -13.51 4.61 -4.49
C TYR A 43 -13.36 6.14 -4.39
N ILE A 44 -14.50 6.81 -4.54
CA ILE A 44 -14.60 8.28 -4.57
C ILE A 44 -13.95 8.92 -3.32
N GLN A 45 -14.12 8.30 -2.15
CA GLN A 45 -13.58 8.85 -0.90
C GLN A 45 -12.05 8.82 -0.86
N GLN A 46 -11.40 7.73 -1.32
CA GLN A 46 -9.94 7.69 -1.41
C GLN A 46 -9.46 8.68 -2.47
N PHE A 47 -10.13 8.76 -3.61
CA PHE A 47 -9.76 9.72 -4.65
C PHE A 47 -9.87 11.17 -4.19
N GLU A 48 -10.93 11.51 -3.44
CA GLU A 48 -11.09 12.85 -2.86
C GLU A 48 -9.94 13.20 -1.91
N VAL A 49 -9.48 12.24 -1.11
CA VAL A 49 -8.32 12.41 -0.24
C VAL A 49 -7.04 12.63 -1.06
N ILE A 50 -6.82 11.84 -2.12
CA ILE A 50 -5.67 11.98 -3.01
C ILE A 50 -5.64 13.36 -3.65
N ILE A 51 -6.77 13.85 -4.19
CA ILE A 51 -6.86 15.19 -4.77
C ILE A 51 -6.61 16.27 -3.72
N LYS A 52 -7.19 16.17 -2.53
CA LYS A 52 -6.93 17.12 -1.44
C LYS A 52 -5.45 17.14 -1.03
N TYR A 53 -4.80 15.98 -1.03
CA TYR A 53 -3.37 15.89 -0.76
C TYR A 53 -2.54 16.52 -1.89
N ILE A 54 -2.90 16.31 -3.16
CA ILE A 54 -2.19 16.91 -4.30
C ILE A 54 -2.27 18.45 -4.27
N TYR A 55 -3.44 19.02 -3.96
CA TYR A 55 -3.62 20.48 -3.97
C TYR A 55 -3.24 21.16 -2.66
N GLY A 56 -3.43 20.48 -1.53
CA GLY A 56 -3.23 21.05 -0.20
C GLY A 56 -1.99 20.54 0.54
N GLY A 57 -1.39 19.44 0.09
CA GLY A 57 -0.28 18.75 0.75
C GLY A 57 -0.57 18.22 2.13
N ILE A 58 -1.83 18.26 2.58
CA ILE A 58 -2.21 17.92 3.95
C ILE A 58 -3.26 16.82 3.92
N PHE A 59 -3.01 15.78 4.72
CA PHE A 59 -3.98 14.75 5.03
C PHE A 59 -4.14 14.61 6.55
N LEU A 60 -5.39 14.46 7.01
CA LEU A 60 -5.77 14.33 8.42
C LEU A 60 -6.17 12.89 8.72
N LEU A 61 -5.24 12.14 9.31
CA LEU A 61 -5.40 10.71 9.63
C LEU A 61 -6.53 10.42 10.65
N GLU A 62 -6.77 11.32 11.60
CA GLU A 62 -7.68 11.13 12.75
C GLU A 62 -9.16 10.91 12.37
N LYS A 63 -9.52 11.12 11.10
CA LYS A 63 -10.89 10.99 10.60
C LYS A 63 -11.20 9.63 9.98
N HIS A 64 -10.21 8.73 9.91
CA HIS A 64 -10.30 7.50 9.14
C HIS A 64 -9.86 6.30 9.98
N ASP A 65 -10.51 5.15 9.76
CA ASP A 65 -10.13 3.89 10.39
C ASP A 65 -8.90 3.25 9.70
N ALA A 66 -8.31 2.25 10.37
CA ALA A 66 -7.13 1.55 9.89
C ALA A 66 -7.33 0.87 8.53
N SER A 67 -8.54 0.38 8.22
CA SER A 67 -8.83 -0.24 6.93
C SER A 67 -8.80 0.80 5.80
N PHE A 68 -9.39 1.98 6.03
CA PHE A 68 -9.34 3.07 5.08
C PHE A 68 -7.91 3.55 4.86
N ILE A 69 -7.13 3.70 5.94
CA ILE A 69 -5.73 4.13 5.89
C ILE A 69 -4.89 3.11 5.10
N PHE A 70 -5.12 1.81 5.31
CA PHE A 70 -4.45 0.74 4.57
C PHE A 70 -4.77 0.79 3.07
N GLU A 71 -6.03 0.90 2.68
CA GLU A 71 -6.40 1.03 1.26
C GLU A 71 -5.86 2.31 0.64
N LEU A 72 -5.89 3.43 1.38
CA LEU A 72 -5.31 4.69 0.94
C LEU A 72 -3.79 4.57 0.74
N MET A 73 -3.08 3.83 1.61
CA MET A 73 -1.65 3.56 1.44
C MET A 73 -1.37 2.81 0.14
N LEU A 74 -2.16 1.78 -0.18
CA LEU A 74 -2.02 1.03 -1.44
C LEU A 74 -2.21 1.96 -2.65
N ILE A 75 -3.31 2.72 -2.66
CA ILE A 75 -3.62 3.66 -3.74
C ILE A 75 -2.57 4.77 -3.84
N SER A 76 -2.02 5.25 -2.73
CA SER A 76 -0.98 6.28 -2.74
C SER A 76 0.27 5.80 -3.50
N TYR A 77 0.65 4.54 -3.37
CA TYR A 77 1.74 3.97 -4.18
C TYR A 77 1.36 3.78 -5.66
N GLU A 78 0.08 3.44 -5.96
CA GLU A 78 -0.41 3.38 -7.35
C GLU A 78 -0.39 4.75 -8.03
N PHE A 79 -0.57 5.82 -7.27
CA PHE A 79 -0.49 7.21 -7.75
C PHE A 79 0.93 7.80 -7.68
N LEU A 80 1.95 6.97 -7.41
CA LEU A 80 3.35 7.40 -7.24
C LEU A 80 3.54 8.45 -6.13
N LEU A 81 2.61 8.54 -5.18
CA LEU A 81 2.69 9.41 -4.00
C LEU A 81 3.47 8.71 -2.88
N ASP A 82 4.70 8.30 -3.18
CA ASP A 82 5.55 7.48 -2.31
C ASP A 82 5.71 8.07 -0.90
N GLU A 83 5.75 9.39 -0.77
CA GLU A 83 5.88 10.08 0.51
C GLU A 83 4.64 9.93 1.39
N LEU A 84 3.45 10.19 0.83
CA LEU A 84 2.18 9.94 1.53
C LEU A 84 2.10 8.47 1.91
N ALA A 85 2.39 7.57 0.96
CA ALA A 85 2.30 6.15 1.17
C ALA A 85 3.22 5.66 2.32
N LYS A 86 4.47 6.14 2.39
CA LYS A 86 5.38 5.87 3.50
C LYS A 86 4.85 6.36 4.84
N GLN A 87 4.32 7.57 4.90
CA GLN A 87 3.75 8.12 6.14
C GLN A 87 2.54 7.30 6.62
N LEU A 88 1.64 6.90 5.71
CA LEU A 88 0.51 6.02 6.02
C LEU A 88 0.99 4.64 6.51
N GLN A 89 2.02 4.09 5.86
CA GLN A 89 2.63 2.81 6.24
C GLN A 89 3.23 2.86 7.65
N THR A 90 4.02 3.89 7.97
CA THR A 90 4.57 4.10 9.31
C THR A 90 3.45 4.23 10.35
N HIS A 91 2.41 5.02 10.05
CA HIS A 91 1.28 5.19 10.95
C HIS A 91 0.59 3.86 11.26
N LEU A 92 0.32 3.04 10.26
CA LEU A 92 -0.29 1.72 10.43
C LEU A 92 0.55 0.81 11.32
N ILE A 93 1.87 0.77 11.08
CA ILE A 93 2.80 -0.08 11.84
C ILE A 93 2.91 0.38 13.30
N GLU A 94 2.99 1.69 13.54
CA GLU A 94 3.23 2.23 14.88
C GLU A 94 1.97 2.36 15.74
N LYS A 95 0.81 2.63 15.12
CA LYS A 95 -0.44 2.96 15.83
C LYS A 95 -1.52 1.90 15.67
N GLU A 96 -1.55 1.21 14.52
CA GLU A 96 -2.61 0.27 14.17
C GLU A 96 -2.11 -1.19 14.09
N ALA A 97 -0.99 -1.51 14.75
CA ALA A 97 -0.39 -2.85 14.75
C ALA A 97 -1.37 -3.96 15.16
N HIS A 98 -2.31 -3.68 16.07
CA HIS A 98 -3.34 -4.64 16.47
C HIS A 98 -4.27 -4.97 15.30
N TRP A 99 -4.77 -3.95 14.60
CA TRP A 99 -5.58 -4.14 13.39
C TRP A 99 -4.79 -4.90 12.33
N LEU A 100 -3.50 -4.58 12.13
CA LEU A 100 -2.65 -5.31 11.19
C LEU A 100 -2.52 -6.80 11.55
N LEU A 101 -2.44 -7.14 12.84
CA LEU A 101 -2.37 -8.53 13.31
C LEU A 101 -3.67 -9.31 13.12
N LEU A 102 -4.83 -8.64 13.25
CA LEU A 102 -6.14 -9.23 12.99
C LEU A 102 -6.35 -9.54 11.51
N HIS A 103 -5.83 -8.70 10.62
CA HIS A 103 -5.96 -8.83 9.17
C HIS A 103 -4.69 -9.36 8.48
N PHE A 104 -3.87 -10.11 9.22
CA PHE A 104 -2.50 -10.45 8.85
C PHE A 104 -2.36 -11.08 7.46
N ASN A 105 -3.21 -12.04 7.11
CA ASN A 105 -3.06 -12.81 5.86
C ASN A 105 -3.29 -11.93 4.63
N ARG A 106 -4.37 -11.15 4.64
CA ARG A 106 -4.65 -10.12 3.63
C ARG A 106 -3.49 -9.13 3.51
N ILE A 107 -2.97 -8.64 4.63
CA ILE A 107 -1.89 -7.64 4.66
C ILE A 107 -0.59 -8.23 4.12
N TYR A 108 -0.23 -9.45 4.54
CA TYR A 108 0.92 -10.18 4.05
C TYR A 108 0.81 -10.34 2.54
N LYS A 109 -0.29 -10.89 2.03
CA LYS A 109 -0.50 -11.05 0.59
C LYS A 109 -0.37 -9.72 -0.17
N LYS A 110 -0.99 -8.65 0.34
CA LYS A 110 -0.95 -7.32 -0.28
C LYS A 110 0.44 -6.67 -0.25
N SER A 111 1.17 -6.81 0.85
CA SER A 111 2.50 -6.18 0.99
C SER A 111 3.51 -6.74 0.00
N PHE A 112 3.37 -7.99 -0.43
CA PHE A 112 4.24 -8.61 -1.43
C PHE A 112 3.79 -8.44 -2.89
N GLN A 113 2.66 -7.74 -3.16
CA GLN A 113 2.22 -7.43 -4.52
C GLN A 113 3.11 -6.38 -5.21
N ASN A 114 3.80 -5.56 -4.42
CA ASN A 114 4.68 -4.51 -4.91
C ASN A 114 5.91 -4.42 -3.99
N ASN A 115 7.10 -4.26 -4.56
CA ASN A 115 8.35 -4.14 -3.81
C ASN A 115 8.46 -2.82 -3.02
N LYS A 116 7.58 -1.84 -3.26
CA LYS A 116 7.54 -0.56 -2.54
C LYS A 116 7.13 -0.69 -1.07
N PHE A 117 6.48 -1.79 -0.65
CA PHE A 117 5.99 -1.96 0.73
C PHE A 117 7.03 -2.50 1.73
N GLN A 118 8.31 -2.16 1.60
CA GLN A 118 9.39 -2.80 2.35
C GLN A 118 9.22 -2.77 3.87
N ASP A 119 8.78 -1.66 4.46
CA ASP A 119 8.60 -1.56 5.93
C ASP A 119 7.49 -2.48 6.43
N LEU A 120 6.38 -2.57 5.68
CA LEU A 120 5.27 -3.46 6.00
C LEU A 120 5.65 -4.93 5.78
N GLN A 121 6.41 -5.24 4.73
CA GLN A 121 6.97 -6.58 4.51
C GLN A 121 7.88 -6.98 5.67
N ASN A 122 8.77 -6.09 6.11
CA ASN A 122 9.66 -6.32 7.25
C ASN A 122 8.89 -6.53 8.55
N TRP A 123 7.86 -5.71 8.81
CA TRP A 123 6.97 -5.88 9.95
C TRP A 123 6.29 -7.26 9.93
N CYS A 124 5.67 -7.62 8.79
CA CYS A 124 5.05 -8.92 8.57
C CYS A 124 6.01 -10.08 8.83
N ASN A 125 7.21 -9.97 8.27
CA ASN A 125 8.30 -10.90 8.42
C ASN A 125 8.71 -11.09 9.90
N GLY A 126 8.76 -10.00 10.68
CA GLY A 126 9.01 -10.09 12.13
C GLY A 126 7.92 -10.82 12.91
N ILE A 127 6.65 -10.73 12.49
CA ILE A 127 5.55 -11.50 13.08
C ILE A 127 5.68 -12.99 12.73
N LEU A 128 6.04 -13.30 11.48
CA LEU A 128 6.17 -14.67 10.99
C LEU A 128 7.22 -15.50 11.72
N VAL A 129 8.33 -14.88 12.14
CA VAL A 129 9.35 -15.56 12.96
C VAL A 129 8.73 -16.23 14.18
N LYS A 130 7.81 -15.54 14.86
CA LYS A 130 7.21 -15.97 16.12
C LYS A 130 5.95 -16.83 15.90
N TYR A 131 5.21 -16.54 14.84
CA TYR A 131 3.91 -17.14 14.57
C TYR A 131 3.78 -17.61 13.11
N PRO A 132 4.64 -18.53 12.64
CA PRO A 132 4.62 -18.98 11.25
C PRO A 132 3.26 -19.60 10.88
N SER A 133 2.60 -20.27 11.82
CA SER A 133 1.29 -20.89 11.64
C SER A 133 0.20 -19.93 11.13
N LYS A 134 0.34 -18.60 11.36
CA LYS A 134 -0.61 -17.61 10.84
C LYS A 134 -0.78 -17.69 9.32
N ILE A 135 0.30 -17.99 8.60
CA ILE A 135 0.29 -18.12 7.14
C ILE A 135 0.15 -19.59 6.74
N PHE A 136 0.92 -20.50 7.33
CA PHE A 136 0.89 -21.92 6.92
C PHE A 136 -0.47 -22.59 7.14
N ASP A 137 -1.18 -22.24 8.21
CA ASP A 137 -2.50 -22.81 8.50
C ASP A 137 -3.64 -22.02 7.83
N SER A 138 -3.33 -20.96 7.09
CA SER A 138 -4.34 -20.14 6.41
C SER A 138 -4.72 -20.72 5.06
N GLU A 139 -6.02 -20.71 4.75
CA GLU A 139 -6.52 -20.96 3.40
C GLU A 139 -5.93 -20.01 2.35
N GLU A 140 -5.50 -18.80 2.75
CA GLU A 140 -4.87 -17.83 1.85
C GLU A 140 -3.45 -18.24 1.41
N PHE A 141 -2.82 -19.23 2.08
CA PHE A 141 -1.48 -19.73 1.75
C PHE A 141 -1.35 -20.12 0.28
N PHE A 142 -2.34 -20.84 -0.25
CA PHE A 142 -2.36 -21.30 -1.63
C PHE A 142 -2.54 -20.16 -2.65
N THR A 143 -2.83 -18.94 -2.19
CA THR A 143 -3.03 -17.76 -3.02
C THR A 143 -1.88 -16.75 -2.94
N LEU A 144 -0.80 -17.09 -2.22
CA LEU A 144 0.39 -16.28 -2.13
C LEU A 144 1.09 -16.19 -3.49
N GLN A 145 1.55 -14.98 -3.83
CA GLN A 145 2.32 -14.73 -5.04
C GLN A 145 3.77 -15.18 -4.86
N GLU A 146 4.48 -15.37 -5.97
CA GLU A 146 5.87 -15.83 -6.00
C GLU A 146 6.78 -15.06 -5.04
N ASN A 147 6.75 -13.73 -5.07
CA ASN A 147 7.57 -12.89 -4.19
C ASN A 147 7.33 -13.19 -2.70
N ALA A 148 6.07 -13.41 -2.31
CA ALA A 148 5.69 -13.73 -0.93
C ALA A 148 6.18 -15.13 -0.52
N LEU A 149 6.12 -16.09 -1.45
CA LEU A 149 6.61 -17.45 -1.26
C LEU A 149 8.13 -17.48 -1.17
N VAL A 150 8.84 -16.79 -2.06
CA VAL A 150 10.31 -16.65 -2.03
C VAL A 150 10.75 -16.04 -0.72
N SER A 151 10.11 -14.95 -0.27
CA SER A 151 10.39 -14.35 1.04
C SER A 151 10.11 -15.29 2.21
N LEU A 152 9.15 -16.22 2.08
CA LEU A 152 8.79 -17.15 3.14
C LEU A 152 9.76 -18.34 3.22
N ILE A 153 10.07 -18.98 2.08
CA ILE A 153 10.93 -20.18 2.02
C ILE A 153 12.41 -19.85 2.23
N SER A 154 12.82 -18.60 1.97
CA SER A 154 14.21 -18.16 2.17
C SER A 154 14.57 -17.96 3.64
N ARG A 155 13.62 -18.16 4.57
CA ARG A 155 13.83 -17.97 6.00
C ARG A 155 14.26 -19.25 6.69
N ASP A 156 15.34 -19.16 7.44
CA ASP A 156 15.87 -20.21 8.32
C ASP A 156 15.48 -20.02 9.80
N ASP A 157 14.87 -18.87 10.14
CA ASP A 157 14.58 -18.43 11.51
C ASP A 157 13.14 -18.68 11.98
N LEU A 158 12.30 -19.33 11.16
CA LEU A 158 10.90 -19.59 11.48
C LEU A 158 10.76 -20.55 12.66
N GLN A 159 10.07 -20.13 13.73
CA GLN A 159 9.81 -20.97 14.91
C GLN A 159 8.67 -21.97 14.65
N MET A 160 8.92 -22.97 13.80
CA MET A 160 7.96 -24.05 13.57
C MET A 160 7.98 -25.04 14.74
N LYS A 161 6.80 -25.46 15.20
CA LYS A 161 6.70 -26.60 16.12
C LYS A 161 7.20 -27.85 15.38
N LYS A 162 8.15 -28.57 15.98
CA LYS A 162 8.56 -29.90 15.53
C LYS A 162 7.45 -30.91 15.76
#